data_AF-A0A0F7GEW0-F1
#
_entry.id   AF-A0A0F7GEW0-F1
#
_cell.length_a   1.000
_cell.length_b   1.000
_cell.length_c   1.000
_cell.angle_alpha   90.00
_cell.angle_beta   90.00
_cell.angle_gamma   90.00
#
_symmetry.space_group_name_H-M   'P 1'
#
loop_
_entity.id
_entity.type
_entity.pdbx_description
1 polymer ?
#
loop_
_entity_poly.entity_id
_entity_poly.type
_entity_poly.pdbx_seq_one_letter_code
_entity_poly.pdbx_strand_id
1 'polypeptide(L)'
;MVTRNKQIKGIKKNGFSLIEVLIALLLLVTVGLAFLTILANSSSHTLNANVRATAESISRTQMEYIKSRPYNGANPPTYLPDTTTFDSNIWHVVITGVRLDPKGDGLSTDDGIQKIIVTVQYNKGGTWTDVVTLEGYKYSG
;
A
#
# COMPACT_ATOMS: atom_id res chain seq x y z
N MET A 1 57.09 64.86 -30.30
CA MET A 1 56.83 63.63 -29.53
C MET A 1 55.39 63.73 -29.00
N VAL A 2 54.44 63.01 -29.59
CA VAL A 2 53.01 63.15 -29.31
C VAL A 2 52.56 61.97 -28.45
N THR A 3 52.15 62.25 -27.22
CA THR A 3 51.69 61.23 -26.27
C THR A 3 50.22 60.88 -26.58
N ARG A 4 49.98 59.69 -27.15
CA ARG A 4 48.62 59.16 -27.37
C ARG A 4 48.00 58.74 -26.03
N ASN A 5 46.99 59.49 -25.58
CA ASN A 5 46.24 59.18 -24.38
C ASN A 5 45.23 58.04 -24.68
N LYS A 6 45.53 56.83 -24.22
CA LYS A 6 44.70 55.64 -24.44
C LYS A 6 43.60 55.60 -23.37
N GLN A 7 42.40 56.03 -23.73
CA GLN A 7 41.20 55.96 -22.89
C GLN A 7 40.88 54.49 -22.57
N ILE A 8 41.01 54.10 -21.29
CA ILE A 8 40.61 52.77 -20.81
C ILE A 8 39.08 52.77 -20.75
N LYS A 9 38.43 52.06 -21.68
CA LYS A 9 36.98 51.81 -21.64
C LYS A 9 36.68 50.99 -20.39
N GLY A 10 36.12 51.63 -19.36
CA GLY A 10 35.63 50.96 -18.16
C GLY A 10 34.61 49.88 -18.51
N ILE A 11 34.74 48.70 -17.90
CA ILE A 11 33.81 47.57 -18.06
C ILE A 11 32.44 48.02 -17.52
N LYS A 12 31.40 48.03 -18.36
CA LYS A 12 30.02 48.31 -17.92
C LYS A 12 29.61 47.27 -16.88
N LYS A 13 29.41 47.71 -15.63
CA LYS A 13 28.79 46.90 -14.58
C LYS A 13 27.28 47.02 -14.73
N ASN A 14 26.66 46.10 -15.47
CA ASN A 14 25.20 46.00 -15.52
C ASN A 14 24.75 45.23 -14.28
N GLY A 15 24.10 45.92 -13.34
CA GLY A 15 23.44 45.27 -12.19
C GLY A 15 22.17 44.53 -12.63
N PHE A 16 21.70 43.61 -11.80
CA PHE A 16 20.42 42.93 -12.03
C PHE A 16 19.26 43.92 -11.97
N SER A 17 18.32 43.78 -12.89
CA SER A 17 17.06 44.52 -12.83
C SER A 17 16.15 43.91 -11.77
N LEU A 18 15.33 44.74 -11.10
CA LEU A 18 14.35 44.27 -10.11
C LEU A 18 13.41 43.20 -10.68
N ILE A 19 12.98 43.38 -11.93
CA ILE A 19 12.09 42.42 -12.60
C ILE A 19 12.75 41.05 -12.80
N GLU A 20 14.05 41.03 -13.04
CA GLU A 20 14.82 39.81 -13.28
C GLU A 20 14.94 38.98 -12.00
N VAL A 21 15.16 39.66 -10.86
CA VAL A 21 15.15 39.03 -9.53
C VAL A 21 13.76 38.48 -9.19
N LEU A 22 12.69 39.23 -9.49
CA LEU A 22 11.32 38.77 -9.23
C LEU A 22 10.97 37.54 -10.08
N ILE A 23 11.37 37.50 -11.36
CA ILE A 23 11.16 36.34 -12.22
C ILE A 23 11.97 35.13 -11.70
N ALA A 24 13.22 35.34 -11.30
CA ALA A 24 14.05 34.26 -10.73
C ALA A 24 13.43 33.68 -9.45
N LEU A 25 12.92 34.53 -8.55
CA LEU A 25 12.22 34.09 -7.34
C LEU A 25 10.92 33.34 -7.67
N LEU A 26 10.14 33.83 -8.63
CA LEU A 26 8.91 33.16 -9.07
C LEU A 26 9.20 31.75 -9.60
N LEU A 27 10.23 31.61 -10.44
CA LEU A 27 10.65 30.32 -10.97
C LEU A 27 11.15 29.39 -9.87
N LEU A 28 11.95 29.92 -8.92
CA LEU A 28 12.45 29.15 -7.79
C LEU A 28 11.32 28.58 -6.94
N VAL A 29 10.32 29.41 -6.60
CA VAL A 29 9.15 28.96 -5.82
C VAL A 29 8.35 27.92 -6.59
N THR A 30 8.13 28.14 -7.88
CA THR A 30 7.34 27.23 -8.72
C THR A 30 7.99 25.85 -8.82
N VAL A 31 9.29 25.81 -9.10
CA VAL A 31 10.06 24.56 -9.16
C VAL A 31 10.12 23.88 -7.78
N GLY A 32 10.31 24.67 -6.71
CA GLY A 32 10.32 24.15 -5.35
C GLY A 32 9.01 23.48 -4.95
N LEU A 33 7.86 24.11 -5.26
CA LEU A 33 6.54 23.53 -4.98
C LEU A 33 6.26 22.28 -5.83
N ALA A 34 6.61 22.30 -7.11
CA ALA A 34 6.48 21.13 -7.97
C ALA A 34 7.29 19.94 -7.42
N PHE A 35 8.52 20.18 -6.97
CA PHE A 35 9.35 19.14 -6.38
C PHE A 35 8.76 18.57 -5.07
N LEU A 36 8.30 19.43 -4.18
CA LEU A 36 7.69 19.00 -2.90
C LEU A 36 6.43 18.15 -3.10
N THR A 37 5.57 18.51 -4.07
CA THR A 37 4.35 17.73 -4.36
C THR A 37 4.68 16.33 -4.89
N ILE A 38 5.67 16.21 -5.78
CA ILE A 38 6.13 14.91 -6.29
C ILE A 38 6.66 14.04 -5.14
N LEU A 39 7.48 14.62 -4.25
CA LEU A 39 8.07 13.89 -3.12
C LEU A 39 7.02 13.42 -2.12
N ALA A 40 6.06 14.29 -1.78
CA ALA A 40 4.97 13.96 -0.87
C ALA A 40 4.13 12.78 -1.40
N ASN A 41 3.80 12.79 -2.69
CA ASN A 41 3.04 11.72 -3.33
C ASN A 41 3.85 10.40 -3.36
N SER A 42 5.13 10.45 -3.72
CA SER A 42 6.01 9.27 -3.75
C SER A 42 6.10 8.55 -2.40
N SER A 43 6.20 9.31 -1.30
CA SER A 43 6.22 8.77 0.06
C SER A 43 4.93 8.00 0.39
N SER A 44 3.77 8.57 0.03
CA SER A 44 2.47 7.93 0.28
C SER A 44 2.28 6.61 -0.50
N HIS A 45 2.78 6.55 -1.74
CA HIS A 45 2.72 5.32 -2.55
C HIS A 45 3.55 4.19 -1.95
N THR A 46 4.74 4.51 -1.45
CA THR A 46 5.63 3.53 -0.82
C THR A 46 5.01 2.93 0.44
N LEU A 47 4.38 3.76 1.27
CA LEU A 47 3.69 3.28 2.48
C LEU A 47 2.53 2.35 2.13
N ASN A 48 1.70 2.72 1.15
CA ASN A 48 0.58 1.87 0.72
C ASN A 48 1.06 0.54 0.11
N ALA A 49 2.17 0.56 -0.64
CA ALA A 49 2.76 -0.65 -1.19
C ALA A 49 3.25 -1.59 -0.07
N ASN A 50 3.90 -1.06 0.97
CA ASN A 50 4.35 -1.84 2.12
C ASN A 50 3.18 -2.43 2.91
N VAL A 51 2.11 -1.66 3.14
CA VAL A 51 0.87 -2.14 3.77
C VAL A 51 0.29 -3.30 2.97
N ARG A 52 0.18 -3.15 1.65
CA ARG A 52 -0.35 -4.20 0.78
C ARG A 52 0.52 -5.47 0.80
N ALA A 53 1.84 -5.33 0.65
CA ALA A 53 2.76 -6.48 0.69
C ALA A 53 2.68 -7.24 2.01
N THR A 54 2.57 -6.52 3.13
CA THR A 54 2.40 -7.12 4.46
C THR A 54 1.05 -7.84 4.57
N ALA A 55 -0.04 -7.22 4.10
CA ALA A 55 -1.36 -7.84 4.09
C ALA A 55 -1.40 -9.12 3.23
N GLU A 56 -0.75 -9.11 2.07
CA GLU A 56 -0.62 -10.29 1.21
C GLU A 56 0.15 -11.41 1.93
N SER A 57 1.25 -11.08 2.60
CA SER A 57 2.01 -12.04 3.41
C SER A 57 1.17 -12.64 4.53
N ILE A 58 0.47 -11.80 5.32
CA ILE A 58 -0.41 -12.26 6.40
C ILE A 58 -1.51 -13.16 5.83
N SER A 59 -2.19 -12.75 4.76
CA SER A 59 -3.27 -13.53 4.17
C SER A 59 -2.81 -14.93 3.74
N ARG A 60 -1.61 -15.03 3.17
CA ARG A 60 -1.01 -16.30 2.74
C ARG A 60 -0.68 -17.19 3.94
N THR A 61 0.00 -16.64 4.95
CA THR A 61 0.33 -17.38 6.18
C THR A 61 -0.93 -17.89 6.87
N GLN A 62 -1.98 -17.07 6.94
CA GLN A 62 -3.27 -17.47 7.51
C GLN A 62 -3.96 -18.56 6.70
N MET A 63 -3.93 -18.47 5.38
CA MET A 63 -4.47 -19.52 4.50
C MET A 63 -3.71 -20.83 4.66
N GLU A 64 -2.38 -20.80 4.74
CA GLU A 64 -1.54 -21.97 4.99
C GLU A 64 -1.83 -22.58 6.36
N TYR A 65 -1.95 -21.75 7.40
CA TYR A 65 -2.35 -22.16 8.74
C TYR A 65 -3.70 -22.89 8.72
N ILE A 66 -4.74 -22.33 8.10
CA ILE A 66 -6.06 -22.97 7.97
C ILE A 66 -5.96 -24.29 7.21
N LYS A 67 -5.16 -24.34 6.15
CA LYS A 67 -4.93 -25.57 5.37
C LYS A 67 -4.23 -26.66 6.17
N SER A 68 -3.35 -26.30 7.11
CA SER A 68 -2.66 -27.25 8.01
C SER A 68 -3.56 -27.84 9.11
N ARG A 69 -4.69 -27.21 9.43
CA ARG A 69 -5.62 -27.70 10.45
C ARG A 69 -6.47 -28.87 9.94
N PRO A 70 -7.04 -29.70 10.81
CA PRO A 70 -8.03 -30.70 10.40
C PRO A 70 -9.22 -30.06 9.66
N TYR A 71 -9.86 -30.83 8.79
CA TYR A 71 -11.10 -30.42 8.12
C TYR A 71 -12.21 -30.15 9.17
N ASN A 72 -12.86 -28.99 9.10
CA ASN A 72 -13.93 -28.61 10.02
C ASN A 72 -15.30 -28.98 9.46
N GLY A 73 -15.88 -30.10 9.90
CA GLY A 73 -17.22 -30.54 9.52
C GLY A 73 -18.39 -29.71 10.10
N ALA A 74 -18.21 -28.45 10.52
CA ALA A 74 -19.33 -27.56 10.86
C ALA A 74 -19.98 -26.94 9.61
N ASN A 75 -21.20 -26.43 9.76
CA ASN A 75 -21.90 -25.67 8.72
C ASN A 75 -22.50 -24.37 9.31
N PRO A 76 -21.90 -23.19 9.04
CA PRO A 76 -20.69 -22.97 8.25
C PRO A 76 -19.41 -23.46 8.97
N PRO A 77 -18.34 -23.79 8.23
CA PRO A 77 -17.05 -24.10 8.83
C PRO A 77 -16.44 -22.85 9.46
N THR A 78 -15.87 -23.01 10.65
CA THR A 78 -15.28 -21.91 11.43
C THR A 78 -13.79 -22.14 11.65
N TYR A 79 -12.99 -21.10 11.41
CA TYR A 79 -11.56 -21.12 11.65
C TYR A 79 -11.16 -19.83 12.36
N LEU A 80 -10.32 -19.97 13.39
CA LEU A 80 -9.77 -18.82 14.12
C LEU A 80 -8.45 -18.39 13.47
N PRO A 81 -8.18 -17.08 13.39
CA PRO A 81 -6.91 -16.59 12.88
C PRO A 81 -5.76 -16.94 13.84
N ASP A 82 -4.58 -17.17 13.30
CA ASP A 82 -3.35 -17.27 14.09
C ASP A 82 -2.82 -15.87 14.42
N THR A 83 -3.18 -15.38 15.60
CA THR A 83 -2.81 -14.04 16.09
C THR A 83 -1.33 -13.90 16.43
N THR A 84 -0.53 -14.98 16.37
CA THR A 84 0.92 -14.89 16.62
C THR A 84 1.71 -14.37 15.41
N THR A 85 1.07 -14.29 14.25
CA THR A 85 1.71 -13.95 12.97
C THR A 85 1.60 -12.46 12.59
N PHE A 86 0.90 -11.65 13.39
CA PHE A 86 0.70 -10.23 13.16
C PHE A 86 0.39 -9.48 14.47
N ASP A 87 0.62 -8.16 14.49
CA ASP A 87 0.20 -7.29 15.60
C ASP A 87 -1.28 -6.94 15.48
N SER A 88 -2.09 -7.38 16.46
CA SER A 88 -3.54 -7.16 16.49
C SER A 88 -3.97 -5.70 16.69
N ASN A 89 -3.04 -4.80 17.08
CA ASN A 89 -3.33 -3.37 17.16
C ASN A 89 -3.30 -2.69 15.78
N ILE A 90 -2.57 -3.28 14.84
CA ILE A 90 -2.31 -2.73 13.50
C ILE A 90 -3.11 -3.51 12.44
N TRP A 91 -3.23 -4.82 12.61
CA TRP A 91 -3.82 -5.74 11.66
C TRP A 91 -4.98 -6.50 12.27
N HIS A 92 -6.03 -6.71 11.47
CA HIS A 92 -7.15 -7.55 11.84
C HIS A 92 -7.44 -8.53 10.71
N VAL A 93 -7.71 -9.78 11.06
CA VAL A 93 -7.93 -10.86 10.10
C VAL A 93 -9.33 -11.43 10.30
N VAL A 94 -10.14 -11.40 9.25
CA VAL A 94 -11.47 -11.97 9.22
C VAL A 94 -11.43 -13.20 8.34
N ILE A 95 -11.82 -14.35 8.88
CA ILE A 95 -11.90 -15.61 8.15
C ILE A 95 -13.35 -16.00 8.03
N THR A 96 -13.80 -16.26 6.81
CA THR A 96 -15.13 -16.82 6.55
C THR A 96 -14.98 -18.11 5.77
N GLY A 97 -15.82 -19.08 6.10
CA GLY A 97 -15.83 -20.38 5.46
C GLY A 97 -17.23 -20.76 5.04
N VAL A 98 -17.36 -21.38 3.88
CA VAL A 98 -18.61 -21.96 3.38
C VAL A 98 -18.34 -23.36 2.83
N ARG A 99 -19.26 -24.29 3.07
CA ARG A 99 -19.24 -25.59 2.38
C ARG A 99 -19.63 -25.37 0.93
N LEU A 100 -19.01 -26.15 0.04
CA LEU A 100 -19.40 -26.20 -1.36
C LEU A 100 -20.17 -27.49 -1.62
N ASP A 101 -21.20 -27.36 -2.46
CA ASP A 101 -22.02 -28.46 -2.97
C ASP A 101 -21.85 -28.50 -4.50
N PRO A 102 -20.76 -29.09 -5.01
CA PRO A 102 -20.57 -29.29 -6.45
C PRO A 102 -21.57 -30.26 -7.08
N LYS A 103 -22.21 -31.13 -6.29
CA LYS A 103 -23.17 -32.14 -6.82
C LYS A 103 -24.58 -31.58 -6.98
N GLY A 104 -24.89 -30.47 -6.33
CA GLY A 104 -26.22 -29.88 -6.29
C GLY A 104 -27.22 -30.71 -5.51
N ASP A 105 -26.76 -31.55 -4.57
CA ASP A 105 -27.62 -32.41 -3.75
C ASP A 105 -28.01 -31.79 -2.39
N GLY A 106 -27.56 -30.56 -2.14
CA GLY A 106 -27.82 -29.77 -0.95
C GLY A 106 -26.65 -29.80 0.05
N LEU A 107 -26.71 -28.92 1.05
CA LEU A 107 -25.66 -28.81 2.08
C LEU A 107 -25.85 -29.76 3.28
N SER A 108 -26.87 -30.62 3.22
CA SER A 108 -27.17 -31.62 4.25
C SER A 108 -26.09 -32.71 4.32
N THR A 109 -25.53 -33.06 3.16
CA THR A 109 -24.40 -33.95 3.00
C THR A 109 -23.14 -33.12 2.79
N ASP A 110 -22.08 -33.46 3.51
CA ASP A 110 -20.80 -32.77 3.35
C ASP A 110 -20.03 -33.43 2.19
N ASP A 111 -19.89 -32.70 1.08
CA ASP A 111 -19.07 -33.13 -0.06
C ASP A 111 -17.57 -33.05 0.22
N GLY A 112 -17.19 -32.60 1.41
CA GLY A 112 -15.81 -32.58 1.86
C GLY A 112 -15.01 -31.44 1.27
N ILE A 113 -15.68 -30.43 0.69
CA ILE A 113 -15.04 -29.26 0.07
C ILE A 113 -15.52 -27.99 0.76
N GLN A 114 -14.57 -27.11 1.08
CA GLN A 114 -14.83 -25.82 1.69
C GLN A 114 -14.14 -24.72 0.92
N LYS A 115 -14.86 -23.61 0.72
CA LYS A 115 -14.29 -22.33 0.31
C LYS A 115 -14.00 -21.50 1.54
N ILE A 116 -12.77 -21.02 1.64
CA ILE A 116 -12.27 -20.19 2.73
C ILE A 116 -11.88 -18.83 2.15
N ILE A 117 -12.35 -17.76 2.77
CA ILE A 117 -12.00 -16.39 2.44
C ILE A 117 -11.28 -15.79 3.64
N VAL A 118 -10.07 -15.31 3.42
CA VAL A 118 -9.26 -14.61 4.41
C VAL A 118 -9.20 -13.13 4.00
N THR A 119 -9.80 -12.25 4.79
CA THR A 119 -9.72 -10.81 4.60
C THR A 119 -8.77 -10.21 5.63
N VAL A 120 -7.76 -9.47 5.17
CA VAL A 120 -6.81 -8.76 6.03
C VAL A 120 -7.12 -7.27 5.99
N GLN A 121 -7.31 -6.72 7.18
CA GLN A 121 -7.65 -5.34 7.43
C GLN A 121 -6.49 -4.60 8.10
N TYR A 122 -6.31 -3.34 7.72
CA TYR A 122 -5.32 -2.44 8.30
C TYR A 122 -6.01 -1.32 9.09
N ASN A 123 -5.48 -1.01 10.27
CA ASN A 123 -5.95 0.10 11.09
C ASN A 123 -5.44 1.44 10.55
N LYS A 124 -6.28 2.16 9.81
CA LYS A 124 -5.97 3.49 9.30
C LYS A 124 -6.65 4.55 10.16
N GLY A 125 -5.93 5.03 11.18
CA GLY A 125 -6.38 6.13 12.04
C GLY A 125 -7.62 5.79 12.88
N GLY A 126 -7.71 4.54 13.35
CA GLY A 126 -8.84 4.05 14.16
C GLY A 126 -9.91 3.30 13.36
N THR A 127 -9.83 3.30 12.02
CA THR A 127 -10.78 2.60 11.15
C THR A 127 -10.12 1.41 10.47
N TRP A 128 -10.70 0.22 10.67
CA TRP A 128 -10.30 -0.99 9.96
C TRP A 128 -10.73 -0.91 8.49
N THR A 129 -9.76 -1.08 7.58
CA THR A 129 -10.01 -1.04 6.13
C THR A 129 -9.50 -2.32 5.50
N ASP A 130 -10.32 -2.97 4.68
CA ASP A 130 -9.92 -4.14 3.89
C ASP A 130 -8.79 -3.78 2.93
N VAL A 131 -7.68 -4.51 3.01
CA VAL A 131 -6.51 -4.32 2.13
C VAL A 131 -6.40 -5.44 1.12
N VAL A 132 -6.54 -6.68 1.57
CA VAL A 132 -6.40 -7.90 0.76
C VAL A 132 -7.47 -8.90 1.16
N THR A 133 -8.06 -9.53 0.16
CA THR A 133 -8.93 -10.69 0.31
C THR A 133 -8.33 -11.85 -0.46
N LEU A 134 -8.03 -12.95 0.24
CA LEU A 134 -7.49 -14.17 -0.34
C LEU A 134 -8.53 -15.28 -0.27
N GLU A 135 -8.83 -15.85 -1.42
CA GLU A 135 -9.70 -17.01 -1.56
C GLU A 135 -8.87 -18.29 -1.63
N GLY A 136 -9.32 -19.33 -0.93
CA GLY A 136 -8.73 -20.66 -0.97
C GLY A 136 -9.75 -21.76 -0.76
N TYR A 137 -9.32 -22.98 -1.06
CA TYR A 137 -10.14 -24.18 -0.97
C TYR A 137 -9.47 -25.21 -0.08
N LYS A 138 -10.28 -25.97 0.66
CA LYS A 138 -9.85 -27.10 1.49
C LYS A 138 -10.68 -28.32 1.14
N TYR A 139 -10.03 -29.47 1.05
CA TYR A 139 -10.64 -30.77 0.79
C TYR A 139 -10.42 -31.71 1.98
N SER A 140 -11.38 -32.59 2.24
CA SER A 140 -11.36 -33.55 3.35
C SER A 140 -10.62 -34.88 3.08
N GLY A 141 -10.05 -35.04 1.88
CA GLY A 141 -9.36 -36.27 1.47
C GLY A 141 -7.95 -36.44 2.00
#